data_AF-A0A1G2X8G3-F1
#
_entry.id   AF-A0A1G2X8G3-F1
#
_cell.length_a   1.000
_cell.length_b   1.000
_cell.length_c   1.000
_cell.angle_alpha   90.00
_cell.angle_beta   90.00
_cell.angle_gamma   90.00
#
_symmetry.space_group_name_H-M   'P 1'
#
loop_
_entity.id
_entity.type
_entity.pdbx_description
1 polymer ?
#
loop_
_entity_poly.entity_id
_entity_poly.type
_entity_poly.pdbx_seq_one_letter_code
_entity_poly.pdbx_strand_id
1 'polypeptide(L)'
;MIYQLAGAIGVDPGGLTLRELLWMSEGAGRDAWSRASNLMALLANINRDPKKSKVFKPTDFNPYYSVKKDSVLVTRENIGILREAFKGINCSGQSSDISFQ
;
A
#
# COMPACT_ATOMS: atom_id res chain seq x y z
N MET A 1 -10.56 24.50 2.39
CA MET A 1 -9.49 23.57 1.93
C MET A 1 -8.12 24.23 1.84
N ILE A 2 -7.94 25.36 1.13
CA ILE A 2 -6.63 26.08 1.03
C ILE A 2 -6.02 26.39 2.42
N TYR A 3 -6.76 27.09 3.29
CA TYR A 3 -6.29 27.43 4.64
C TYR A 3 -6.05 26.21 5.55
N GLN A 4 -6.72 25.08 5.30
CA GLN A 4 -6.51 23.87 6.09
C GLN A 4 -5.15 23.24 5.76
N LEU A 5 -4.79 23.16 4.48
CA LEU A 5 -3.48 22.66 4.06
C LEU A 5 -2.37 23.60 4.52
N ALA A 6 -2.57 24.92 4.34
CA ALA A 6 -1.63 25.93 4.78
C ALA A 6 -1.40 25.88 6.31
N GLY A 7 -2.49 25.72 7.09
CA GLY A 7 -2.41 25.56 8.54
C GLY A 7 -1.73 24.25 8.97
N ALA A 8 -1.94 23.15 8.25
CA ALA A 8 -1.28 21.87 8.55
C ALA A 8 0.24 21.91 8.35
N ILE A 9 0.72 22.70 7.37
CA ILE A 9 2.16 22.85 7.08
C ILE A 9 2.77 24.03 7.86
N GLY A 10 1.96 25.02 8.25
CA GLY A 10 2.41 26.22 8.95
C GLY A 10 2.92 27.34 8.03
N VAL A 11 2.28 27.54 6.86
CA VAL A 11 2.65 28.57 5.88
C VAL A 11 1.49 29.52 5.60
N ASP A 12 1.79 30.76 5.23
CA ASP A 12 0.79 31.70 4.71
C ASP A 12 0.34 31.24 3.31
N PRO A 13 -0.97 31.01 3.06
CA PRO A 13 -1.45 30.62 1.73
C PRO A 13 -1.40 31.74 0.69
N GLY A 14 -1.13 32.99 1.09
CA GLY A 14 -1.05 34.13 0.18
C GLY A 14 -0.06 33.91 -0.97
N GLY A 15 -0.56 33.80 -2.20
CA GLY A 15 0.25 33.60 -3.41
C GLY A 15 0.50 32.15 -3.81
N LEU A 16 0.05 31.17 -3.01
CA LEU A 16 0.16 29.75 -3.34
C LEU A 16 -1.14 29.21 -3.94
N THR A 17 -0.99 28.35 -4.94
CA THR A 17 -2.09 27.60 -5.52
C THR A 17 -2.46 26.41 -4.65
N LEU A 18 -3.70 25.92 -4.78
CA LEU A 18 -4.15 24.72 -4.09
C LEU A 18 -3.26 23.50 -4.38
N ARG A 19 -2.74 23.38 -5.61
CA ARG A 19 -1.85 22.29 -6.02
C ARG A 19 -0.51 22.34 -5.30
N GLU A 20 0.08 23.54 -5.18
CA GLU A 20 1.34 23.71 -4.45
C GLU A 20 1.17 23.37 -2.97
N LEU A 21 0.09 23.85 -2.34
CA LEU A 21 -0.22 23.50 -0.95
C LEU A 21 -0.44 21.99 -0.76
N LEU A 22 -1.07 21.33 -1.73
CA LEU A 22 -1.24 19.88 -1.69
C LEU A 22 0.10 19.16 -1.69
N TRP A 23 1.01 19.51 -2.61
CA TRP A 23 2.34 18.91 -2.68
C TRP A 23 3.17 19.16 -1.43
N MET A 24 3.11 20.37 -0.88
CA MET A 24 3.78 20.69 0.38
C MET A 24 3.22 19.85 1.53
N SER A 25 1.89 19.69 1.61
CA SER A 25 1.24 18.91 2.67
C SER A 25 1.61 17.43 2.59
N GLU A 26 1.69 16.89 1.38
CA GLU A 26 2.07 15.50 1.15
C GLU A 26 3.55 15.26 1.49
N GLY A 27 4.44 16.17 1.10
CA GLY A 27 5.86 16.12 1.48
C GLY A 27 6.05 16.18 3.00
N ALA A 28 5.37 17.11 3.67
CA ALA A 28 5.41 17.24 5.13
C ALA A 28 4.90 15.97 5.83
N GLY A 29 3.80 15.39 5.34
CA GLY A 29 3.26 14.13 5.85
C GLY A 29 4.25 12.96 5.70
N ARG A 30 4.87 12.81 4.52
CA ARG A 30 5.87 11.76 4.25
C ARG A 30 7.09 11.88 5.16
N ASP A 31 7.59 13.10 5.37
CA ASP A 31 8.74 13.37 6.22
C ASP A 31 8.44 13.12 7.71
N ALA A 32 7.28 13.57 8.20
CA ALA A 32 6.82 13.29 9.55
C ALA A 32 6.71 11.77 9.81
N TRP A 33 6.09 11.03 8.89
CA TRP A 33 5.99 9.57 8.99
C TRP A 33 7.32 8.85 8.85
N SER A 34 8.27 9.38 8.07
CA SER A 34 9.64 8.86 7.98
C SER A 34 10.35 8.93 9.33
N ARG A 35 10.28 10.06 10.03
CA ARG A 35 10.84 10.18 11.38
C ARG A 35 10.14 9.29 12.38
N ALA A 36 8.80 9.30 12.38
CA ALA A 36 8.00 8.51 13.31
C ALA A 36 8.29 7.01 13.16
N SER A 37 8.40 6.50 11.94
CA SER A 37 8.68 5.07 11.72
C SER A 37 10.09 4.66 12.07
N ASN A 38 11.08 5.54 11.89
CA ASN A 38 12.44 5.30 12.37
C ASN A 38 12.47 5.16 13.89
N LEU A 39 11.75 6.05 14.62
CA LEU A 39 11.65 5.97 16.08
C LEU A 39 10.89 4.72 16.54
N MET A 40 9.79 4.38 15.89
CA MET A 40 9.03 3.15 16.20
C MET A 40 9.87 1.89 15.95
N ALA A 41 10.59 1.82 14.83
CA ALA A 41 11.47 0.70 14.53
C ALA A 41 12.63 0.59 15.54
N LEU A 42 13.23 1.72 15.94
CA LEU A 42 14.25 1.74 16.98
C LEU A 42 13.70 1.19 18.30
N LEU A 43 12.56 1.72 18.76
CA LEU A 43 11.93 1.30 20.01
C LEU A 43 11.52 -0.17 20.00
N ALA A 44 10.94 -0.64 18.89
CA ALA A 44 10.54 -2.04 18.72
C ALA A 44 11.75 -2.97 18.73
N ASN A 45 12.85 -2.56 18.10
CA ASN A 45 14.08 -3.36 18.07
C ASN A 45 14.82 -3.36 19.41
N ILE A 46 14.78 -2.27 20.18
CA ILE A 46 15.34 -2.22 21.54
C ILE A 46 14.63 -3.23 22.45
N ASN A 47 13.31 -3.32 22.35
CA ASN A 47 12.49 -4.19 23.21
C ASN A 47 12.28 -5.60 22.63
N ARG A 48 12.91 -5.92 21.50
CA ARG A 48 12.77 -7.22 20.82
C ARG A 48 13.63 -8.30 21.48
N ASP A 49 13.08 -9.50 21.64
CA ASP A 49 13.86 -10.72 21.84
C ASP A 49 14.46 -11.18 20.49
N PRO A 50 15.81 -11.17 20.33
CA PRO A 50 16.44 -11.49 19.06
C PRO A 50 16.21 -12.93 18.59
N LYS A 51 15.81 -13.86 19.48
CA LYS A 51 15.56 -15.27 19.15
C LYS A 51 14.13 -15.54 18.70
N LYS A 52 13.17 -14.67 19.04
CA LYS A 52 11.73 -14.95 18.88
C LYS A 52 11.05 -14.17 17.78
N SER A 53 11.45 -12.94 17.50
CA SER A 53 10.84 -12.13 16.44
C SER A 53 11.85 -11.65 15.42
N LYS A 54 11.39 -11.21 14.25
CA LYS A 54 12.24 -10.64 13.20
C LYS A 54 12.65 -9.20 13.56
N VAL A 55 13.74 -8.71 12.97
CA VAL A 55 14.11 -7.28 13.04
C VAL A 55 13.03 -6.43 12.37
N PHE A 56 12.52 -5.45 13.10
CA PHE A 56 11.55 -4.49 12.58
C PHE A 56 12.27 -3.42 11.75
N LYS A 57 11.70 -3.08 10.60
CA LYS A 57 12.21 -2.02 9.72
C LYS A 57 11.29 -0.80 9.79
N PRO A 58 11.79 0.41 9.53
CA PRO A 58 10.93 1.60 9.42
C PRO A 58 9.83 1.46 8.35
N THR A 59 10.08 0.64 7.32
CA THR A 59 9.10 0.31 6.26
C THR A 59 7.91 -0.50 6.76
N ASP A 60 8.04 -1.19 7.90
CA ASP A 60 6.95 -1.99 8.46
C ASP A 60 5.90 -1.11 9.15
N PHE A 61 6.26 0.12 9.52
CA PHE A 61 5.37 1.06 10.23
C PHE A 61 4.86 2.23 9.36
N ASN A 62 5.65 2.68 8.37
CA ASN A 62 5.30 3.88 7.61
C ASN A 62 4.34 3.54 6.43
N PRO A 63 3.13 4.14 6.40
CA PRO A 63 2.08 3.82 5.42
C PRO A 63 2.40 4.29 3.98
N TYR A 64 3.35 5.21 3.82
CA TYR A 64 3.80 5.67 2.50
C TYR A 64 4.71 4.66 1.80
N TYR A 65 5.24 3.67 2.51
CA TYR A 65 5.90 2.55 1.86
C TYR A 65 4.85 1.53 1.44
N SER A 66 4.82 1.21 0.15
CA SER A 66 4.04 0.08 -0.32
C SER A 66 4.59 -1.18 0.33
N VAL A 67 3.78 -1.81 1.18
CA VAL A 67 4.02 -3.19 1.60
C VAL A 67 4.03 -3.98 0.29
N LYS A 68 5.20 -4.44 -0.13
CA LYS A 68 5.28 -5.42 -1.21
C LYS A 68 4.47 -6.61 -0.71
N LYS A 69 3.22 -6.74 -1.17
CA LYS A 69 2.48 -7.99 -1.02
C LYS A 69 3.40 -9.02 -1.62
N ASP A 70 3.76 -10.04 -0.84
CA ASP A 70 4.64 -11.11 -1.28
C ASP A 70 4.11 -11.62 -2.61
N SER A 71 4.73 -11.15 -3.69
CA SER A 71 4.31 -11.49 -5.04
C SER A 71 4.74 -12.92 -5.21
N VAL A 72 3.78 -13.85 -5.18
CA VAL A 72 4.06 -15.25 -5.52
C VAL A 72 4.68 -15.25 -6.91
N LEU A 73 5.96 -15.61 -7.00
CA LEU A 73 6.63 -15.75 -8.28
C LEU A 73 5.89 -16.85 -9.06
N VAL A 74 5.40 -16.48 -10.24
CA VAL A 74 4.66 -17.39 -11.11
C VAL A 74 5.65 -18.35 -11.76
N THR A 75 5.86 -19.50 -11.13
CA THR A 75 6.58 -20.64 -11.70
C THR A 75 5.64 -21.48 -12.57
N ARG A 76 6.19 -22.30 -13.48
CA ARG A 76 5.37 -23.22 -14.31
C ARG A 76 4.45 -24.11 -13.47
N GLU A 77 4.89 -24.47 -12.26
CA GLU A 77 4.13 -25.27 -11.30
C GLU A 77 2.97 -24.47 -10.67
N ASN A 78 3.19 -23.18 -10.36
CA ASN A 78 2.19 -22.32 -9.71
C ASN A 78 1.09 -21.82 -10.68
N ILE A 79 1.33 -21.82 -12.00
CA ILE A 79 0.35 -21.37 -13.01
C ILE A 79 -0.92 -22.26 -12.99
N GLY A 80 -0.78 -23.54 -12.66
CA GLY A 80 -1.92 -24.47 -12.58
C GLY A 80 -2.99 -24.01 -11.59
N ILE A 81 -2.57 -23.51 -10.43
CA ILE A 81 -3.45 -23.00 -9.36
C ILE A 81 -4.26 -21.80 -9.84
N LEU A 82 -3.63 -20.89 -10.60
CA LEU A 82 -4.32 -19.74 -11.16
C LEU A 82 -5.39 -20.18 -12.17
N ARG A 83 -5.07 -21.14 -13.05
CA ARG A 83 -6.03 -21.62 -14.06
C ARG A 83 -7.26 -22.27 -13.43
N GLU A 84 -7.11 -22.98 -12.32
CA GLU A 84 -8.23 -23.55 -11.58
C GLU A 84 -9.10 -22.47 -10.92
N ALA A 85 -8.49 -21.46 -10.29
CA ALA A 85 -9.22 -20.35 -9.69
C ALA A 85 -10.07 -19.56 -10.71
N PHE A 86 -9.59 -19.40 -11.95
CA PHE A 86 -10.32 -18.64 -12.99
C PHE A 86 -11.39 -19.44 -13.74
N LYS A 87 -11.37 -20.79 -13.72
CA LYS A 87 -12.38 -21.63 -14.40
C LYS A 87 -13.79 -21.49 -13.82
N GLY A 88 -13.90 -21.15 -12.53
CA GLY A 88 -15.19 -21.00 -11.85
C GLY A 88 -15.97 -19.73 -12.22
N ILE A 89 -15.37 -18.77 -12.91
CA ILE A 89 -16.00 -17.46 -13.21
C ILE A 89 -16.84 -17.50 -14.50
N ASN A 90 -16.58 -18.44 -15.41
CA ASN A 90 -17.21 -18.45 -16.75
C ASN A 90 -18.36 -19.46 -16.93
N CYS A 91 -18.83 -20.12 -15.87
CA CYS A 91 -19.95 -21.06 -15.97
C CYS A 91 -21.29 -20.41 -15.59
N SER A 92 -21.73 -19.43 -16.37
CA SER A 92 -23.14 -19.03 -16.44
C SER A 92 -23.50 -18.67 -17.88
N GLY A 93 -23.85 -19.69 -18.67
CA GLY A 93 -24.23 -19.53 -20.07
C GLY A 93 -24.31 -20.85 -20.81
N GLN A 94 -25.09 -21.81 -20.31
CA GLN A 94 -25.51 -22.94 -21.15
C GLN A 94 -26.55 -22.42 -22.15
N SER A 95 -26.09 -22.26 -23.39
CA SER A 95 -26.91 -22.13 -24.60
C SER A 95 -27.75 -23.40 -24.75
N SER A 96 -29.06 -23.21 -24.80
CA SER A 96 -30.08 -24.21 -25.12
C SER A 96 -29.83 -24.90 -26.45
N ASP A 97 -30.24 -26.16 -26.49
CA ASP A 97 -30.24 -27.10 -27.61
C ASP A 97 -30.82 -26.51 -28.90
N ILE A 98 -30.13 -26.74 -30.02
CA ILE A 98 -30.75 -26.70 -31.35
C ILE A 98 -30.29 -27.95 -32.11
N SER A 99 -31.14 -28.97 -32.05
CA SER A 99 -31.11 -30.14 -32.93
C SER A 99 -31.77 -29.74 -34.26
N PHE A 100 -31.03 -29.77 -35.36
CA PHE A 100 -31.61 -29.74 -36.71
C PHE A 100 -31.80 -31.18 -37.21
N GLN A 101 -33.05 -31.55 -37.44
CA GLN A 101 -33.44 -32.47 -38.51
C GLN A 101 -33.40 -31.73 -39.85
#